data_AF-A0A3C1FFR0-F1
#
_entry.id   AF-A0A3C1FFR0-F1
#
_cell.length_a   1.000
_cell.length_b   1.000
_cell.length_c   1.000
_cell.angle_alpha   90.00
_cell.angle_beta   90.00
_cell.angle_gamma   90.00
#
_symmetry.space_group_name_H-M   'P 1'
#
loop_
_entity.id
_entity.type
_entity.pdbx_description
1 polymer ?
#
loop_
_entity_poly.entity_id
_entity_poly.type
_entity_poly.pdbx_seq_one_letter_code
_entity_poly.pdbx_strand_id
1 'polypeptide(L)'
;MKQHRAVRILQVGVVLSLLVLSVLPSAVLAAERSVRAFPNEVVEGGKVDVRGDGYAKDYPDVALRAGFPFVTVYLALEEAEVGERIGVDVKTYAVADPSSKVDEFGKFSAGFLVPGELVDGAYVGDVEEGTYFVYVTYWNDDVIVAATVLEVVKVVDRFPFWPGHASPWY
;
A
#
# COMPACT_ATOMS: atom_id res chain seq x y z
N MET A 1 18.77 29.02 -43.30
CA MET A 1 18.99 27.94 -42.32
C MET A 1 18.38 28.25 -40.93
N LYS A 2 17.08 28.61 -40.84
CA LYS A 2 16.43 28.98 -39.56
C LYS A 2 15.18 28.14 -39.19
N GLN A 3 14.67 27.29 -40.08
CA GLN A 3 13.44 26.52 -39.84
C GLN A 3 13.66 25.15 -39.19
N HIS A 4 14.85 24.54 -39.34
CA HIS A 4 15.12 23.22 -38.74
C HIS A 4 15.25 23.20 -37.22
N ARG A 5 15.46 24.36 -36.56
CA ARG A 5 15.55 24.44 -35.10
C ARG A 5 14.19 24.49 -34.41
N ALA A 6 13.18 25.10 -35.05
CA ALA A 6 11.85 25.22 -34.46
C ALA A 6 11.11 23.86 -34.40
N VAL A 7 11.29 23.01 -35.42
CA VAL A 7 10.63 21.70 -35.49
C VAL A 7 11.15 20.73 -34.41
N ARG A 8 12.44 20.83 -34.03
CA ARG A 8 13.03 19.97 -32.98
C ARG A 8 12.51 20.30 -31.57
N ILE A 9 12.23 21.57 -31.28
CA ILE A 9 11.76 21.97 -29.95
C ILE A 9 10.32 21.50 -29.72
N LEU A 10 9.50 21.47 -30.76
CA LEU A 10 8.11 21.00 -30.68
C LEU A 10 8.04 19.49 -30.36
N GLN A 11 8.97 18.70 -30.90
CA GLN A 11 9.02 17.24 -30.65
C GLN A 11 9.36 16.92 -29.19
N VAL A 12 10.24 17.70 -28.54
CA VAL A 12 10.61 17.47 -27.13
C VAL A 12 9.44 17.79 -26.20
N GLY A 13 8.65 18.83 -26.50
CA GLY A 13 7.46 19.18 -25.72
C GLY A 13 6.40 18.08 -25.74
N VAL A 14 6.13 17.49 -26.90
CA VAL A 14 5.13 16.42 -27.06
C VAL A 14 5.54 15.14 -26.31
N VAL A 15 6.82 14.77 -26.33
CA VAL A 15 7.32 13.60 -25.58
C VAL A 15 7.24 13.85 -24.07
N LEU A 16 7.54 15.07 -23.61
CA LEU A 16 7.43 15.42 -22.20
C LEU A 16 5.98 15.42 -21.70
N SER A 17 5.02 15.88 -22.53
CA SER A 17 3.60 15.84 -22.19
C SER A 17 3.05 14.40 -22.10
N LEU A 18 3.54 13.48 -22.93
CA LEU A 18 3.17 12.06 -22.87
C LEU A 18 3.71 11.38 -21.60
N LEU A 19 4.87 11.79 -21.10
CA LEU A 19 5.51 11.24 -19.90
C LEU A 19 4.78 11.63 -18.60
N VAL A 20 4.05 12.76 -18.58
CA VAL A 20 3.23 13.15 -17.43
C VAL A 20 1.93 12.34 -17.34
N LEU A 21 1.42 11.84 -18.48
CA LEU A 21 0.25 10.94 -18.49
C LEU A 21 0.56 9.50 -18.07
N SER A 22 1.82 9.07 -18.08
CA SER A 22 2.22 7.73 -17.63
C SER A 22 2.37 7.61 -16.10
N VAL A 23 2.26 8.71 -15.36
CA VAL A 23 2.26 8.72 -13.88
C VAL A 23 0.83 8.79 -13.33
N LEU A 24 -0.19 8.66 -14.20
CA LEU A 24 -1.53 8.43 -13.70
C LEU A 24 -1.53 7.04 -13.05
N PRO A 25 -1.87 6.92 -11.75
CA PRO A 25 -1.97 5.63 -11.10
C PRO A 25 -2.91 4.78 -11.95
N SER A 26 -2.39 3.65 -12.45
CA SER A 26 -3.13 2.69 -13.24
C SER A 26 -4.46 2.45 -12.56
N ALA A 27 -5.56 2.86 -13.22
CA ALA A 27 -6.89 2.67 -12.70
C ALA A 27 -7.05 1.19 -12.45
N VAL A 28 -7.02 0.83 -11.16
CA VAL A 28 -7.23 -0.52 -10.62
C VAL A 28 -8.32 -1.16 -11.46
N LEU A 29 -7.90 -2.10 -12.31
CA LEU A 29 -8.82 -2.92 -13.10
C LEU A 29 -9.92 -3.40 -12.17
N ALA A 30 -11.15 -3.44 -12.66
CA ALA A 30 -12.31 -3.93 -11.94
C ALA A 30 -12.08 -5.38 -11.47
N ALA A 31 -11.31 -5.53 -10.39
CA ALA A 31 -11.09 -6.75 -9.69
C ALA A 31 -12.41 -7.07 -9.01
N GLU A 32 -12.81 -8.34 -9.07
CA GLU A 32 -13.98 -8.85 -8.36
C GLU A 32 -13.95 -8.51 -6.86
N ARG A 33 -12.75 -8.28 -6.33
CA ARG A 33 -12.47 -7.80 -4.98
C ARG A 33 -12.11 -6.33 -5.00
N SER A 34 -12.69 -5.57 -4.08
CA SER A 34 -12.33 -4.16 -3.88
C SER A 34 -11.70 -3.95 -2.51
N VAL A 35 -10.80 -2.99 -2.41
CA VAL A 35 -10.23 -2.53 -1.13
C VAL A 35 -10.10 -1.01 -1.14
N ARG A 36 -10.40 -0.37 -0.01
CA ARG A 36 -10.34 1.08 0.17
C ARG A 36 -9.79 1.41 1.56
N ALA A 37 -8.89 2.39 1.61
CA ALA A 37 -8.36 2.96 2.85
C ALA A 37 -9.06 4.28 3.18
N PHE A 38 -9.37 4.49 4.47
CA PHE A 38 -9.98 5.72 4.98
C PHE A 38 -9.33 6.15 6.31
N PRO A 39 -8.80 7.38 6.40
CA PRO A 39 -8.60 8.33 5.29
C PRO A 39 -7.57 7.80 4.28
N ASN A 40 -7.60 8.32 3.05
CA ASN A 40 -6.60 8.03 2.01
C ASN A 40 -5.34 8.91 2.12
N GLU A 41 -5.40 9.95 2.95
CA GLU A 41 -4.27 10.80 3.34
C GLU A 41 -4.14 10.75 4.87
N VAL A 42 -2.94 10.49 5.37
CA VAL A 42 -2.72 10.27 6.81
C VAL A 42 -1.32 10.72 7.23
N VAL A 43 -1.15 11.04 8.50
CA VAL A 43 0.16 11.33 9.10
C VAL A 43 0.77 10.04 9.65
N GLU A 44 2.08 9.98 9.81
CA GLU A 44 2.73 8.90 10.58
C GLU A 44 2.09 8.77 11.98
N GLY A 45 1.83 7.53 12.42
CA GLY A 45 1.10 7.24 13.65
C GLY A 45 -0.41 7.51 13.57
N GLY A 46 -0.90 8.07 12.47
CA GLY A 46 -2.32 8.26 12.21
C GLY A 46 -3.04 6.94 11.98
N LYS A 47 -4.34 6.91 12.31
CA LYS A 47 -5.17 5.72 12.17
C LYS A 47 -5.76 5.64 10.76
N VAL A 48 -5.65 4.47 10.14
CA VAL A 48 -6.26 4.11 8.87
C VAL A 48 -7.20 2.94 9.05
N ASP A 49 -8.41 3.05 8.53
CA ASP A 49 -9.37 1.95 8.43
C ASP A 49 -9.43 1.46 6.97
N VAL A 50 -9.14 0.17 6.77
CA VAL A 50 -9.19 -0.51 5.47
C VAL A 50 -10.44 -1.36 5.40
N ARG A 51 -11.19 -1.23 4.31
CA ARG A 51 -12.41 -2.00 4.05
C ARG A 51 -12.33 -2.69 2.71
N GLY A 52 -12.68 -3.97 2.68
CA GLY A 52 -12.80 -4.73 1.44
C GLY A 52 -14.18 -5.35 1.24
N ASP A 53 -14.50 -5.62 -0.02
CA ASP A 53 -15.71 -6.30 -0.49
C ASP A 53 -15.33 -7.33 -1.57
N GLY A 54 -16.09 -8.43 -1.69
CA GLY A 54 -15.86 -9.48 -2.68
C GLY A 54 -15.04 -10.70 -2.22
N TYR A 55 -14.82 -10.89 -0.91
CA TYR A 55 -13.90 -11.91 -0.38
C TYR A 55 -14.55 -13.24 0.01
N ALA A 56 -15.86 -13.41 -0.19
CA ALA A 56 -16.61 -14.61 0.21
C ALA A 56 -16.41 -15.83 -0.72
N LYS A 57 -15.77 -15.66 -1.87
CA LYS A 57 -15.62 -16.71 -2.88
C LYS A 57 -14.16 -16.91 -3.26
N ASP A 58 -13.87 -18.13 -3.71
CA ASP A 58 -12.59 -18.52 -4.28
C ASP A 58 -11.39 -18.25 -3.35
N TYR A 59 -11.62 -18.30 -2.03
CA TYR A 59 -10.54 -18.28 -1.05
C TYR A 59 -9.90 -19.66 -0.98
N PRO A 60 -8.57 -19.75 -0.80
CA PRO A 60 -7.90 -21.03 -0.67
C PRO A 60 -8.18 -21.63 0.73
N ASP A 61 -8.16 -22.97 0.84
CA ASP A 61 -8.42 -23.65 2.12
C ASP A 61 -7.46 -23.22 3.24
N VAL A 62 -6.24 -22.79 2.88
CA VAL A 62 -5.23 -22.28 3.83
C VAL A 62 -5.65 -20.98 4.54
N ALA A 63 -6.60 -20.25 3.95
CA ALA A 63 -7.16 -19.02 4.50
C ALA A 63 -8.23 -19.24 5.56
N LEU A 64 -8.64 -20.50 5.76
CA LEU A 64 -9.70 -20.84 6.70
C LEU A 64 -9.17 -20.99 8.12
N ARG A 65 -9.80 -20.29 9.04
CA ARG A 65 -9.64 -20.51 10.48
C ARG A 65 -11.00 -20.72 11.11
N ALA A 66 -11.19 -21.87 11.74
CA ALA A 66 -12.48 -22.28 12.31
C ALA A 66 -13.67 -22.18 11.32
N GLY A 67 -13.43 -22.47 10.03
CA GLY A 67 -14.45 -22.45 8.98
C GLY A 67 -14.79 -21.07 8.41
N PHE A 68 -14.05 -20.02 8.79
CA PHE A 68 -14.22 -18.68 8.23
C PHE A 68 -12.95 -18.25 7.48
N PRO A 69 -13.08 -17.55 6.34
CA PRO A 69 -11.94 -16.97 5.65
C PRO A 69 -11.39 -15.75 6.40
N PHE A 70 -10.08 -15.61 6.40
CA PHE A 70 -9.37 -14.46 6.94
C PHE A 70 -8.48 -13.84 5.86
N VAL A 71 -8.20 -12.55 6.00
CA VAL A 71 -7.26 -11.81 5.16
C VAL A 71 -6.16 -11.19 6.00
N THR A 72 -5.03 -10.93 5.36
CA THR A 72 -3.92 -10.18 5.91
C THR A 72 -3.77 -8.88 5.13
N VAL A 73 -3.64 -7.77 5.84
CA VAL A 73 -3.45 -6.43 5.28
C VAL A 73 -2.01 -5.99 5.51
N TYR A 74 -1.39 -5.45 4.47
CA TYR A 74 0.01 -4.99 4.49
C TYR A 74 0.07 -3.52 4.10
N LEU A 75 1.04 -2.81 4.66
CA LEU A 75 1.48 -1.51 4.19
C LEU A 75 2.87 -1.69 3.55
N ALA A 76 3.05 -1.22 2.33
CA ALA A 76 4.25 -1.44 1.55
C ALA A 76 4.72 -0.17 0.84
N LEU A 77 6.03 -0.11 0.56
CA LEU A 77 6.65 0.97 -0.20
C LEU A 77 6.65 0.70 -1.71
N GLU A 78 6.77 -0.56 -2.11
CA GLU A 78 6.88 -0.97 -3.51
C GLU A 78 5.50 -1.18 -4.13
N GLU A 79 5.34 -0.70 -5.37
CA GLU A 79 4.16 -0.99 -6.19
C GLU A 79 4.25 -2.41 -6.76
N ALA A 80 3.12 -3.11 -6.71
CA ALA A 80 2.90 -4.47 -7.17
C ALA A 80 1.46 -4.65 -7.65
N GLU A 81 1.28 -5.60 -8.55
CA GLU A 81 0.00 -5.93 -9.18
C GLU A 81 -0.74 -7.08 -8.46
N VAL A 82 -2.05 -7.18 -8.71
CA VAL A 82 -2.85 -8.33 -8.25
C VAL A 82 -2.33 -9.61 -8.91
N GLY A 83 -2.04 -10.62 -8.10
CA GLY A 83 -1.42 -11.88 -8.52
C GLY A 83 0.08 -11.98 -8.22
N GLU A 84 0.75 -10.87 -7.91
CA GLU A 84 2.12 -10.86 -7.41
C GLU A 84 2.19 -11.24 -5.92
N ARG A 85 3.39 -11.44 -5.39
CA ARG A 85 3.60 -12.07 -4.06
C ARG A 85 4.32 -11.17 -3.08
N ILE A 86 3.75 -11.05 -1.89
CA ILE A 86 4.42 -10.46 -0.72
C ILE A 86 5.65 -11.31 -0.36
N GLY A 87 6.78 -10.66 -0.08
CA GLY A 87 8.06 -11.29 0.22
C GLY A 87 8.89 -11.72 -1.01
N VAL A 88 8.30 -11.68 -2.21
CA VAL A 88 9.00 -11.98 -3.47
C VAL A 88 9.08 -10.74 -4.34
N ASP A 89 7.93 -10.19 -4.69
CA ASP A 89 7.78 -9.01 -5.56
C ASP A 89 7.76 -7.73 -4.70
N VAL A 90 7.10 -7.79 -3.54
CA VAL A 90 7.11 -6.72 -2.50
C VAL A 90 7.99 -7.16 -1.34
N LYS A 91 9.12 -6.47 -1.14
CA LYS A 91 10.16 -6.79 -0.15
C LYS A 91 10.25 -5.81 1.00
N THR A 92 9.70 -4.60 0.85
CA THR A 92 9.70 -3.58 1.90
C THR A 92 8.27 -3.31 2.37
N TYR A 93 7.86 -3.97 3.47
CA TYR A 93 6.50 -3.89 3.98
C TYR A 93 6.41 -4.07 5.51
N ALA A 94 5.28 -3.67 6.07
CA ALA A 94 4.81 -4.01 7.41
C ALA A 94 3.44 -4.70 7.35
N VAL A 95 3.19 -5.63 8.26
CA VAL A 95 1.88 -6.26 8.45
C VAL A 95 1.01 -5.30 9.24
N ALA A 96 0.01 -4.74 8.57
CA ALA A 96 -0.93 -3.79 9.15
C ALA A 96 -2.02 -4.48 9.99
N ASP A 97 -2.56 -5.60 9.49
CA ASP A 97 -3.47 -6.47 10.23
C ASP A 97 -3.22 -7.93 9.82
N PRO A 98 -2.78 -8.82 10.73
CA PRO A 98 -2.40 -10.18 10.39
C PRO A 98 -3.59 -11.10 10.08
N SER A 99 -4.79 -10.81 10.58
CA SER A 99 -5.91 -11.76 10.50
C SER A 99 -7.28 -11.10 10.66
N SER A 100 -7.68 -10.31 9.67
CA SER A 100 -9.03 -9.73 9.62
C SER A 100 -10.04 -10.76 9.13
N LYS A 101 -11.12 -10.95 9.89
CA LYS A 101 -12.18 -11.92 9.55
C LYS A 101 -13.02 -11.38 8.40
N VAL A 102 -13.26 -12.22 7.39
CA VAL A 102 -14.25 -11.95 6.34
C VAL A 102 -15.63 -12.42 6.82
N ASP A 103 -16.63 -11.55 6.68
CA ASP A 103 -18.01 -11.85 7.04
C ASP A 103 -18.73 -12.71 5.99
N GLU A 104 -19.98 -13.08 6.30
CA GLU A 104 -20.82 -13.91 5.40
C GLU A 104 -21.16 -13.22 4.07
N PHE A 105 -20.97 -11.90 3.98
CA PHE A 105 -21.19 -11.11 2.78
C PHE A 105 -19.89 -10.86 2.00
N GLY A 106 -18.77 -11.43 2.43
CA GLY A 106 -17.48 -11.25 1.78
C GLY A 106 -16.82 -9.91 2.07
N LYS A 107 -17.17 -9.28 3.19
CA LYS A 107 -16.60 -8.00 3.60
C LYS A 107 -15.66 -8.18 4.77
N PHE A 108 -14.65 -7.31 4.86
CA PHE A 108 -13.79 -7.23 6.03
C PHE A 108 -13.53 -5.76 6.38
N SER A 109 -13.13 -5.53 7.63
CA SER A 109 -12.65 -4.24 8.10
C SER A 109 -11.42 -4.46 8.96
N ALA A 110 -10.33 -3.77 8.64
CA ALA A 110 -9.09 -3.77 9.39
C ALA A 110 -8.75 -2.33 9.77
N GLY A 111 -8.10 -2.13 10.90
CA GLY A 111 -7.70 -0.80 11.36
C GLY A 111 -6.28 -0.85 11.91
N PHE A 112 -5.42 0.04 11.46
CA PHE A 112 -4.01 0.08 11.88
C PHE A 112 -3.52 1.52 12.05
N LEU A 113 -2.39 1.66 12.73
CA LEU A 113 -1.66 2.92 12.83
C LEU A 113 -0.52 2.87 11.83
N VAL A 114 -0.31 3.95 11.07
CA VAL A 114 0.85 4.04 10.16
C VAL A 114 2.13 3.94 11.00
N PRO A 115 2.96 2.90 10.80
CA PRO A 115 4.20 2.76 11.56
C PRO A 115 5.22 3.80 11.10
N GLY A 116 6.26 4.04 11.90
CA GLY A 116 7.41 4.84 11.47
C GLY A 116 8.41 4.07 10.61
N GLU A 117 8.35 2.73 10.64
CA GLU A 117 9.29 1.83 9.96
C GLU A 117 8.54 0.59 9.44
N LEU A 118 8.92 0.11 8.26
CA LEU A 118 8.43 -1.10 7.60
C LEU A 118 9.42 -2.23 7.86
N VAL A 119 9.11 -3.13 8.79
CA VAL A 119 10.10 -4.07 9.37
C VAL A 119 9.85 -5.54 9.07
N ASP A 120 8.71 -5.89 8.45
CA ASP A 120 8.30 -7.29 8.26
C ASP A 120 8.76 -7.89 6.93
N GLY A 121 9.26 -7.04 6.03
CA GLY A 121 9.82 -7.44 4.75
C GLY A 121 11.25 -7.94 4.80
N ALA A 122 11.78 -8.29 3.63
CA ALA A 122 13.20 -8.63 3.46
C ALA A 122 14.12 -7.41 3.64
N TYR A 123 13.58 -6.21 3.44
CA TYR A 123 14.25 -4.94 3.68
C TYR A 123 13.48 -4.12 4.69
N VAL A 124 14.22 -3.45 5.56
CA VAL A 124 13.69 -2.43 6.46
C VAL A 124 13.62 -1.10 5.70
N GLY A 125 12.50 -0.40 5.78
CA GLY A 125 12.32 0.92 5.18
C GLY A 125 11.71 1.91 6.16
N ASP A 126 12.28 3.10 6.28
CA ASP A 126 11.68 4.18 7.06
C ASP A 126 10.42 4.70 6.34
N VAL A 127 9.38 5.04 7.11
CA VAL A 127 8.18 5.67 6.56
C VAL A 127 8.45 7.17 6.40
N GLU A 128 8.66 7.59 5.16
CA GLU A 128 8.78 8.98 4.71
C GLU A 128 7.45 9.52 4.13
N GLU A 129 7.39 10.82 3.86
CA GLU A 129 6.26 11.43 3.16
C GLU A 129 6.19 10.90 1.72
N GLY A 130 5.01 10.47 1.29
CA GLY A 130 4.83 9.95 -0.06
C GLY A 130 3.72 8.94 -0.21
N THR A 131 3.77 8.22 -1.33
CA THR A 131 2.76 7.23 -1.72
C THR A 131 3.17 5.85 -1.22
N TYR A 132 2.25 5.20 -0.50
CA TYR A 132 2.35 3.83 -0.04
C TYR A 132 1.23 3.00 -0.62
N PHE A 133 1.47 1.69 -0.63
CA PHE A 133 0.53 0.71 -1.15
C PHE A 133 -0.01 -0.14 -0.02
N VAL A 134 -1.33 -0.30 0.01
CA VAL A 134 -2.02 -1.19 0.93
C VAL A 134 -2.41 -2.44 0.16
N TYR A 135 -1.82 -3.57 0.51
CA TYR A 135 -2.10 -4.86 -0.10
C TYR A 135 -2.96 -5.73 0.80
N VAL A 136 -3.74 -6.60 0.17
CA VAL A 136 -4.54 -7.62 0.84
C VAL A 136 -4.16 -8.97 0.25
N THR A 137 -3.83 -9.92 1.13
CA THR A 137 -3.71 -11.34 0.78
C THR A 137 -4.73 -12.15 1.60
N TYR A 138 -5.01 -13.38 1.18
CA TYR A 138 -5.67 -14.31 2.07
C TYR A 138 -4.73 -14.76 3.19
N TRP A 139 -5.29 -15.10 4.34
CA TRP A 139 -4.49 -15.55 5.48
C TRP A 139 -3.68 -16.81 5.13
N ASN A 140 -2.40 -16.86 5.55
CA ASN A 140 -1.42 -17.89 5.16
C ASN A 140 -1.19 -18.02 3.64
N ASP A 141 -1.54 -17.00 2.87
CA ASP A 141 -1.20 -16.87 1.46
C ASP A 141 -0.42 -15.57 1.25
N ASP A 142 0.48 -15.58 0.28
CA ASP A 142 1.33 -14.44 -0.06
C ASP A 142 0.90 -13.76 -1.36
N VAL A 143 -0.06 -14.32 -2.09
CA VAL A 143 -0.58 -13.74 -3.34
C VAL A 143 -1.48 -12.54 -3.06
N ILE A 144 -1.16 -11.42 -3.69
CA ILE A 144 -1.92 -10.17 -3.62
C ILE A 144 -3.24 -10.36 -4.36
N VAL A 145 -4.36 -10.15 -3.67
CA VAL A 145 -5.71 -10.27 -4.25
C VAL A 145 -6.40 -8.93 -4.46
N ALA A 146 -5.93 -7.87 -3.80
CA ALA A 146 -6.37 -6.50 -3.99
C ALA A 146 -5.31 -5.50 -3.50
N ALA A 147 -5.34 -4.30 -4.07
CA ALA A 147 -4.44 -3.21 -3.73
C ALA A 147 -5.20 -1.87 -3.68
N THR A 148 -4.76 -0.97 -2.81
CA THR A 148 -5.18 0.44 -2.81
C THR A 148 -4.01 1.32 -2.41
N VAL A 149 -4.16 2.63 -2.61
CA VAL A 149 -3.11 3.61 -2.37
C VAL A 149 -3.41 4.37 -1.08
N LEU A 150 -2.36 4.68 -0.33
CA LEU A 150 -2.40 5.52 0.86
C LEU A 150 -1.31 6.58 0.74
N GLU A 151 -1.65 7.84 1.02
CA GLU A 151 -0.70 8.94 1.02
C GLU A 151 -0.31 9.32 2.45
N VAL A 152 0.98 9.33 2.74
CA VAL A 152 1.54 9.80 4.01
C VAL A 152 1.97 11.25 3.83
N VAL A 153 1.23 12.18 4.43
CA VAL A 153 1.39 13.63 4.20
C VAL A 153 2.28 14.34 5.22
N LYS A 154 2.63 13.66 6.32
CA LYS A 154 3.54 14.19 7.33
C LYS A 154 4.16 13.07 8.12
N VAL A 155 5.48 13.14 8.27
CA VAL A 155 6.24 12.25 9.16
C VAL A 155 6.67 13.03 10.38
N VAL A 156 6.59 12.40 11.55
CA VAL A 156 6.99 13.04 12.80
C VAL A 156 8.51 13.01 12.85
N ASP A 157 9.16 14.14 12.55
CA ASP A 157 10.61 14.29 12.65
C ASP A 157 11.09 13.74 14.00
N ARG A 158 11.71 12.56 13.96
CA ARG A 158 12.43 11.98 15.10
C ARG A 158 13.71 12.81 15.24
N PHE A 159 13.60 13.96 15.91
CA PHE A 159 14.69 14.91 16.14
C PHE A 159 15.99 14.17 16.53
N PRO A 160 17.16 14.53 15.99
CA PRO A 160 18.43 13.93 16.41
C PRO A 160 18.71 14.31 17.87
N PHE A 161 18.41 13.37 18.75
CA PHE A 161 19.00 13.11 20.07
C PHE A 161 19.99 14.17 20.59
N TRP A 162 19.51 15.01 21.51
CA TRP A 162 20.36 15.64 22.53
C TRP A 162 20.47 14.65 23.71
N PRO A 163 21.68 14.30 24.22
CA PRO A 163 21.81 13.36 25.31
C PRO A 163 21.37 14.05 26.61
N GLY A 164 20.20 13.70 27.13
CA GLY A 164 19.75 14.24 28.41
C GLY A 164 18.26 14.13 28.76
N HIS A 165 17.38 13.78 27.81
CA HIS A 165 15.96 13.61 28.10
C HIS A 165 15.51 12.16 27.90
N ALA A 166 15.11 11.51 28.99
CA ALA A 166 14.41 10.24 28.94
C ALA A 166 13.05 10.43 28.26
N SER A 167 12.71 9.52 27.35
CA SER A 167 11.40 9.44 26.70
C SER A 167 10.28 9.26 27.72
N PRO A 168 9.11 9.93 27.57
CA PRO A 168 7.99 9.77 28.50
C PRO A 168 7.17 8.50 28.25
N TRP A 169 7.61 7.60 27.37
CA TRP A 169 6.94 6.36 27.06
C TRP A 169 7.76 5.17 27.57
N TYR A 170 7.60 4.91 28.86
CA TYR A 170 7.73 3.62 29.52
C TYR A 170 6.60 3.49 30.53
#